data_AF-A0A815XDU8-F1
#
_entry.id   AF-A0A815XDU8-F1
#
_cell.length_a   1.000
_cell.length_b   1.000
_cell.length_c   1.000
_cell.angle_alpha   90.00
_cell.angle_beta   90.00
_cell.angle_gamma   90.00
#
_symmetry.space_group_name_H-M   'P 1'
#
loop_
_entity.id
_entity.type
_entity.pdbx_description
1 polymer ?
#
loop_
_entity_poly.entity_id
_entity_poly.type
_entity_poly.pdbx_seq_one_letter_code
_entity_poly.pdbx_strand_id
1 'polypeptide(L)'
;SQIFEELCFSFSGQELTIALLEILAKSAVITYDQLKTGMLRLFDDIEDIQLDVPNVYEQLQSLLKQLEEKKILNHDITSNAPQKGRKRMTSEGENTKQGKE
;
A
#
# COMPACT_ATOMS: atom_id res chain seq x y z
N SER A 1 -13.25 24.59 -19.70
CA SER A 1 -14.43 23.71 -19.81
C SER A 1 -14.99 23.44 -18.43
N GLN A 2 -16.19 23.95 -18.11
CA GLN A 2 -16.87 23.74 -16.82
C GLN A 2 -17.04 22.27 -16.44
N ILE A 3 -17.01 21.36 -17.43
CA ILE A 3 -17.01 19.91 -17.22
C ILE A 3 -15.80 19.42 -16.41
N PHE A 4 -14.62 20.04 -16.54
CA PHE A 4 -13.42 19.63 -15.79
C PHE A 4 -13.48 20.04 -14.31
N GLU A 5 -14.13 21.18 -14.00
CA GLU A 5 -14.32 21.67 -12.63
C GLU A 5 -15.39 20.86 -11.87
N GLU A 6 -16.53 20.54 -12.51
CA GLU A 6 -17.55 19.68 -11.87
C GLU A 6 -17.10 18.23 -11.67
N LEU A 7 -16.30 17.70 -12.59
CA LEU A 7 -15.77 16.35 -12.48
C LEU A 7 -14.78 16.25 -11.30
N CYS A 8 -13.95 17.27 -11.07
CA CYS A 8 -12.97 17.30 -9.97
C CYS A 8 -13.64 17.34 -8.58
N PHE A 9 -14.84 17.91 -8.46
CA PHE A 9 -15.55 18.04 -7.18
C PHE A 9 -16.17 16.73 -6.67
N SER A 10 -16.39 15.75 -7.57
CA SER A 10 -17.02 14.46 -7.21
C SER A 10 -16.02 13.34 -6.91
N PHE A 11 -14.75 13.49 -7.31
CA PHE A 11 -13.72 12.48 -7.08
C PHE A 11 -12.95 12.74 -5.79
N SER A 12 -12.88 11.74 -4.93
CA SER A 12 -11.99 11.70 -3.77
C SER A 12 -10.51 11.82 -4.22
N GLY A 13 -9.65 12.33 -3.33
CA GLY A 13 -8.21 12.45 -3.62
C GLY A 13 -7.56 11.10 -3.99
N GLN A 14 -8.09 10.00 -3.47
CA GLN A 14 -7.67 8.64 -3.83
C GLN A 14 -7.97 8.33 -5.31
N GLU A 15 -9.17 8.66 -5.80
CA GLU A 15 -9.56 8.38 -7.18
C GLU A 15 -8.74 9.21 -8.18
N LEU A 16 -8.47 10.49 -7.86
CA LEU A 16 -7.57 11.33 -8.66
C LEU A 16 -6.15 10.77 -8.72
N THR A 17 -5.65 10.27 -7.59
CA THR A 17 -4.32 9.64 -7.51
C THR A 17 -4.25 8.39 -8.38
N ILE A 18 -5.28 7.54 -8.32
CA ILE A 18 -5.36 6.32 -9.13
C ILE A 18 -5.44 6.67 -10.63
N ALA A 19 -6.28 7.64 -11.00
CA ALA A 19 -6.39 8.07 -12.39
C ALA A 19 -5.07 8.63 -12.93
N LEU A 20 -4.33 9.38 -12.10
CA LEU A 20 -3.00 9.87 -12.46
C LEU A 20 -2.02 8.71 -12.70
N LEU A 21 -1.92 7.76 -11.76
CA LEU A 21 -1.05 6.59 -11.91
C LEU A 21 -1.40 5.76 -13.15
N GLU A 22 -2.70 5.63 -13.46
CA GLU A 22 -3.17 4.93 -14.65
C GLU A 22 -2.67 5.59 -15.94
N ILE A 23 -2.77 6.92 -16.04
CA ILE A 23 -2.31 7.67 -17.21
C ILE A 23 -0.78 7.59 -17.34
N LEU A 24 -0.05 7.74 -16.25
CA LEU A 24 1.42 7.67 -16.24
C LEU A 24 1.95 6.29 -16.60
N ALA A 25 1.29 5.22 -16.15
CA ALA A 25 1.63 3.85 -16.53
C ALA A 25 1.34 3.58 -18.02
N LYS A 26 0.16 3.98 -18.52
CA LYS A 26 -0.22 3.80 -19.93
C LYS A 26 0.65 4.60 -20.90
N SER A 27 1.15 5.75 -20.47
CA SER A 27 2.07 6.59 -21.25
C SER A 27 3.53 6.13 -21.15
N ALA A 28 3.82 5.05 -20.42
CA ALA A 28 5.17 4.54 -20.16
C ALA A 28 6.11 5.56 -19.48
N VAL A 29 5.56 6.58 -18.84
CA VAL A 29 6.32 7.56 -18.04
C VAL A 29 6.79 6.91 -16.73
N ILE A 30 5.95 6.05 -16.16
CA ILE A 30 6.31 5.22 -15.01
C ILE A 30 6.31 3.76 -15.46
N THR A 31 7.45 3.09 -15.29
CA THR A 31 7.59 1.65 -15.53
C THR A 31 6.98 0.84 -14.39
N TYR A 32 6.64 -0.41 -14.65
CA TYR A 32 6.14 -1.33 -13.63
C TYR A 32 7.08 -1.45 -12.42
N ASP A 33 8.39 -1.56 -12.66
CA ASP A 33 9.38 -1.70 -11.58
C ASP A 33 9.47 -0.44 -10.72
N GLN A 34 9.32 0.75 -11.32
CA GLN A 34 9.27 2.00 -10.57
C GLN A 34 8.02 2.07 -9.70
N LEU A 35 6.86 1.66 -10.23
CA LEU A 35 5.63 1.64 -9.45
C LEU A 35 5.69 0.62 -8.31
N LYS A 36 6.18 -0.59 -8.60
CA LYS A 36 6.42 -1.63 -7.59
C LYS A 36 7.32 -1.12 -6.48
N THR A 37 8.44 -0.48 -6.83
CA THR A 37 9.38 0.08 -5.85
C THR A 37 8.71 1.17 -5.00
N GLY A 38 7.88 2.02 -5.60
CA GLY A 38 7.11 3.03 -4.87
C GLY A 38 6.13 2.41 -3.87
N MET A 39 5.44 1.34 -4.25
CA MET A 39 4.50 0.64 -3.37
C MET A 39 5.21 -0.06 -2.20
N LEU A 40 6.37 -0.68 -2.44
CA LEU A 40 7.16 -1.29 -1.36
C LEU A 40 7.63 -0.25 -0.34
N ARG A 41 8.04 0.94 -0.78
CA ARG A 41 8.38 2.05 0.14
C ARG A 41 7.19 2.47 0.99
N LEU A 42 6.00 2.58 0.37
CA LEU A 42 4.77 2.88 1.10
C LEU A 42 4.45 1.81 2.15
N PHE A 43 4.76 0.53 1.87
CA PHE A 43 4.57 -0.56 2.82
C PHE A 43 5.56 -0.47 3.98
N ASP A 44 6.82 -0.13 3.72
CA ASP A 44 7.84 0.02 4.74
C ASP A 44 7.51 1.19 5.69
N ASP A 45 7.00 2.29 5.16
CA ASP A 45 6.67 3.51 5.93
C ASP A 45 5.26 3.47 6.55
N ILE A 46 4.47 2.39 6.36
CA ILE A 46 3.04 2.37 6.71
C ILE A 46 2.80 2.53 8.22
N GLU A 47 3.71 2.03 9.05
CA GLU A 47 3.60 2.09 10.51
C GLU A 47 3.78 3.52 11.00
N ASP A 48 4.72 4.26 10.40
CA ASP A 48 4.93 5.68 10.68
C ASP A 48 3.73 6.52 10.20
N ILE A 49 3.22 6.23 8.99
CA ILE A 49 2.02 6.91 8.45
C ILE A 49 0.80 6.63 9.33
N GLN A 50 0.70 5.44 9.95
CA GLN A 50 -0.41 5.12 10.84
C GLN A 50 -0.48 6.05 12.06
N LEU A 51 0.65 6.56 12.54
CA LEU A 51 0.69 7.47 13.69
C LEU A 51 -0.11 8.76 13.41
N ASP A 52 -0.05 9.24 12.17
CA ASP A 52 -0.80 10.41 11.71
C ASP A 52 -2.20 10.04 11.19
N VAL A 53 -2.33 8.89 10.54
CA VAL A 53 -3.56 8.43 9.87
C VAL A 53 -4.02 7.09 10.46
N PRO A 54 -4.96 7.08 11.43
CA PRO A 54 -5.33 5.86 12.16
C PRO A 54 -5.95 4.76 11.28
N ASN A 55 -6.54 5.14 10.13
CA ASN A 55 -7.22 4.25 9.20
C ASN A 55 -6.39 3.91 7.95
N VAL A 56 -5.07 4.14 7.99
CA VAL A 56 -4.20 3.99 6.81
C VAL A 56 -4.26 2.59 6.18
N TYR A 57 -4.37 1.53 6.98
CA TYR A 57 -4.46 0.16 6.46
C TYR A 57 -5.74 -0.10 5.65
N GLU A 58 -6.89 0.46 6.07
CA GLU A 58 -8.15 0.31 5.33
C GLU A 58 -8.09 1.09 4.00
N GLN A 59 -7.51 2.29 4.04
CA GLN A 59 -7.29 3.11 2.85
C GLN A 59 -6.31 2.42 1.88
N LEU A 60 -5.22 1.85 2.40
CA LEU A 60 -4.25 1.10 1.62
C LEU A 60 -4.90 -0.12 0.94
N GLN A 61 -5.71 -0.89 1.66
CA GLN A 61 -6.42 -2.04 1.08
C GLN A 61 -7.39 -1.61 -0.03
N SER A 62 -8.15 -0.53 0.17
CA SER A 62 -9.02 0.06 -0.86
C SER A 62 -8.22 0.51 -2.09
N LEU A 63 -7.07 1.15 -1.88
CA LEU A 63 -6.18 1.62 -2.95
C LEU A 63 -5.62 0.45 -3.77
N LEU A 64 -5.07 -0.57 -3.10
CA LEU A 64 -4.48 -1.73 -3.77
C LEU A 64 -5.51 -2.51 -4.58
N LYS A 65 -6.73 -2.69 -4.04
CA LYS A 65 -7.83 -3.32 -4.75
C LYS A 65 -8.15 -2.60 -6.06
N GLN A 66 -8.26 -1.28 -6.03
CA GLN A 66 -8.55 -0.50 -7.24
C GLN A 66 -7.40 -0.53 -8.25
N LEU A 67 -6.15 -0.52 -7.79
CA LEU A 67 -4.98 -0.65 -8.66
C LEU A 67 -4.89 -2.02 -9.33
N GLU A 68 -5.29 -3.08 -8.62
CA GLU A 68 -5.37 -4.44 -9.14
C GLU A 68 -6.51 -4.58 -10.17
N GLU A 69 -7.71 -4.04 -9.87
CA GLU A 69 -8.84 -4.01 -10.81
C GLU A 69 -8.46 -3.30 -12.13
N LYS A 70 -7.67 -2.23 -12.05
CA LYS A 70 -7.16 -1.48 -13.21
C LYS A 70 -5.93 -2.12 -13.88
N LYS A 71 -5.44 -3.26 -13.36
CA LYS A 71 -4.25 -3.99 -13.84
C LYS A 71 -2.99 -3.11 -13.90
N ILE A 72 -2.91 -2.13 -13.01
CA ILE A 72 -1.75 -1.24 -12.87
C ILE A 72 -0.68 -1.94 -12.02
N LEU A 73 -1.12 -2.76 -11.05
CA LEU A 73 -0.27 -3.62 -10.23
C LEU A 73 -0.68 -5.09 -10.36
N ASN A 74 0.27 -5.98 -10.13
CA ASN A 74 0.01 -7.43 -10.07
C ASN A 74 -0.40 -7.84 -8.65
N HIS A 75 -1.20 -8.89 -8.57
CA HIS A 75 -1.63 -9.51 -7.31
C HIS A 75 -0.44 -9.89 -6.39
N ASP A 76 0.72 -10.22 -6.98
CA ASP A 76 1.92 -10.56 -6.20
C ASP A 76 2.40 -9.40 -5.32
N ILE A 77 2.20 -8.14 -5.72
CA ILE A 77 2.59 -6.98 -4.92
C ILE A 77 1.51 -6.66 -3.90
N THR A 78 0.23 -6.74 -4.28
CA THR A 78 -0.89 -6.45 -3.36
C THR A 78 -0.99 -7.46 -2.23
N SER A 79 -0.67 -8.73 -2.49
CA SER A 79 -0.61 -9.79 -1.46
C SER A 79 0.52 -9.62 -0.44
N ASN A 80 1.60 -8.89 -0.79
CA ASN A 80 2.69 -8.57 0.11
C ASN A 80 2.39 -7.35 1.01
N ALA A 81 1.21 -6.74 0.88
CA ALA A 81 0.87 -5.57 1.66
C ALA A 81 0.86 -5.87 3.17
N PRO A 82 1.42 -4.97 3.99
CA PRO A 82 1.45 -5.14 5.44
C PRO A 82 0.03 -5.13 5.98
N GLN A 83 -0.28 -6.12 6.81
CA GLN A 83 -1.53 -6.16 7.55
C GLN A 83 -1.30 -5.63 8.95
N LYS A 84 -2.24 -4.83 9.46
CA LYS A 84 -2.21 -4.30 10.83
C LYS A 84 -1.85 -5.42 11.80
N GLY A 85 -0.69 -5.30 12.44
CA GLY A 85 -0.14 -6.32 13.31
C GLY A 85 -1.18 -6.78 14.34
N ARG A 86 -1.72 -7.98 14.15
CA ARG A 86 -2.28 -8.73 15.28
C ARG A 86 -1.05 -9.14 16.06
N LYS A 87 -0.77 -8.47 17.20
CA LYS A 87 0.36 -8.76 18.09
C LYS A 87 0.57 -10.27 18.12
N ARG A 88 1.62 -10.77 17.46
CA ARG A 88 2.07 -12.13 17.72
C ARG A 88 2.54 -12.08 19.15
N MET A 89 1.82 -12.78 20.02
CA MET A 89 2.19 -12.88 21.42
C MET A 89 3.62 -13.39 21.47
N THR A 90 4.48 -12.65 22.15
CA THR A 90 5.83 -13.07 22.49
C THR A 90 5.73 -14.35 23.33
N SER A 91 6.57 -15.33 23.05
CA SER A 91 7.00 -16.29 24.07
C SER A 91 8.45 -15.96 24.36
N GLU A 92 8.67 -15.03 25.29
CA GLU A 92 9.89 -15.05 26.09
C GLU A 92 9.97 -16.42 26.76
N GLY A 93 11.11 -17.08 26.65
CA GLY A 93 11.30 -18.44 27.14
C GLY A 93 12.74 -18.87 26.98
N GLU A 94 13.65 -18.08 27.57
CA GLU A 94 15.02 -18.49 27.88
C GLU A 94 15.01 -19.88 28.54
N ASN A 95 15.83 -20.81 28.04
CA ASN A 95 16.33 -21.92 28.86
C ASN A 95 17.81 -22.13 28.51
N THR A 96 18.66 -21.77 29.45
CA THR A 96 20.11 -21.86 29.39
C THR A 96 20.61 -23.27 29.72
N LYS A 97 21.65 -23.69 29.00
CA LYS A 97 22.74 -24.64 29.39
C LYS A 97 22.37 -26.11 29.68
N GLN A 98 22.70 -26.99 28.73
CA GLN A 98 23.07 -28.38 29.03
C GLN A 98 24.58 -28.46 29.27
N GLY A 99 24.96 -28.62 30.54
CA GLY A 99 26.15 -29.37 30.91
C GLY A 99 25.71 -30.79 31.25
N LYS A 100 26.31 -31.79 30.62
CA LYS A 100 26.40 -33.13 31.19
C LYS A 100 27.81 -33.67 30.94
N GLU A 101 28.43 -33.91 32.09
CA GLU A 101 29.50 -34.83 32.45
C GLU A 101 29.49 -36.16 31.67
#